data_AF-A0AAN9GLD9-F1
#
_entry.id   AF-A0AAN9GLD9-F1
#
_cell.length_a   1.000
_cell.length_b   1.000
_cell.length_c   1.000
_cell.angle_alpha   90.00
_cell.angle_beta   90.00
_cell.angle_gamma   90.00
#
_symmetry.space_group_name_H-M   'P 1'
#
loop_
_entity.id
_entity.type
_entity.pdbx_description
1 polymer ?
#
loop_
_entity_poly.entity_id
_entity_poly.type
_entity_poly.pdbx_seq_one_letter_code
_entity_poly.pdbx_strand_id
1 'polypeptide(L)' 'MPPRRKLNEFERGRAVERFQDGVPKREVARRLHVSISVIVRLIQRFTATGRFRKDADLGDQRRQLHVKIVSLND' A
#
# COMPACT_ATOMS: atom_id res chain seq x y z
N MET A 1 -19.21 16.75 4.17
CA MET A 1 -17.95 16.13 4.65
C MET A 1 -16.98 16.10 3.48
N PRO A 2 -15.77 16.69 3.56
CA PRO A 2 -14.82 16.66 2.45
C PRO A 2 -14.40 15.21 2.13
N PRO A 3 -14.09 14.90 0.86
CA PRO A 3 -13.69 13.55 0.46
C PRO A 3 -12.39 13.14 1.17
N ARG A 4 -12.33 11.90 1.65
CA ARG A 4 -11.14 11.36 2.31
C ARG A 4 -10.00 11.21 1.29
N ARG A 5 -8.95 12.02 1.40
CA ARG A 5 -7.73 11.89 0.58
C ARG A 5 -7.17 10.47 0.72
N LYS A 6 -6.98 9.80 -0.42
CA LYS A 6 -6.35 8.48 -0.49
C LYS A 6 -4.89 8.66 -0.88
N LEU A 7 -3.99 8.02 -0.14
CA LEU A 7 -2.59 7.94 -0.56
C LEU A 7 -2.50 7.09 -1.83
N ASN A 8 -1.84 7.61 -2.86
CA ASN A 8 -1.45 6.84 -4.04
C ASN A 8 -0.30 5.87 -3.69
N GLU A 9 0.12 5.06 -4.65
CA GLU A 9 1.15 4.05 -4.39
C GLU A 9 2.50 4.67 -4.00
N PHE A 10 2.93 5.70 -4.72
CA PHE A 10 4.19 6.39 -4.47
C PHE A 10 4.23 7.03 -3.07
N GLU A 11 3.14 7.69 -2.67
CA GLU A 11 2.99 8.28 -1.33
C GLU A 11 3.03 7.20 -0.23
N ARG A 12 2.47 6.01 -0.47
CA ARG A 12 2.54 4.89 0.47
C ARG A 12 3.96 4.35 0.60
N GLY A 13 4.67 4.18 -0.51
CA GLY A 13 6.08 3.77 -0.50
C GLY A 13 6.93 4.78 0.29
N ARG A 14 6.76 6.08 0.00
CA ARG A 14 7.44 7.18 0.69
C ARG A 14 7.06 7.34 2.16
N ALA A 15 5.89 6.86 2.58
CA ALA A 15 5.51 6.82 3.98
C ALA A 15 6.22 5.68 4.73
N VAL A 16 6.36 4.52 4.07
CA VAL A 16 7.03 3.35 4.63
C VAL A 16 8.54 3.57 4.71
N GLU A 17 9.17 4.06 3.65
CA GLU A 17 10.59 4.42 3.61
C GLU A 17 10.95 5.33 4.79
N ARG A 18 10.25 6.45 4.94
CA ARG A 18 10.49 7.37 6.06
C ARG A 18 10.26 6.74 7.43
N PHE A 19 9.29 5.85 7.56
CA PHE A 19 9.08 5.14 8.81
C PHE A 19 10.26 4.20 9.12
N GLN A 20 10.82 3.53 8.11
CA GLN A 20 12.02 2.70 8.25
C GLN A 20 13.26 3.54 8.60
N ASP A 21 13.35 4.77 8.09
CA ASP A 21 14.38 5.76 8.45
C ASP A 21 14.21 6.33 9.87
N GLY A 22 13.22 5.85 10.65
CA GLY A 22 12.96 6.29 12.02
C GLY A 22 12.13 7.57 12.13
N VAL A 23 11.61 8.12 11.03
CA VAL A 23 10.75 9.33 11.07
C VAL A 23 9.44 9.00 11.80
N PRO A 24 9.03 9.83 12.79
CA PRO A 24 7.82 9.57 13.55
C PRO A 24 6.58 9.65 12.67
N LYS A 25 5.62 8.74 12.90
CA LYS A 25 4.37 8.61 12.12
C LYS A 25 3.59 9.94 12.02
N ARG A 26 3.61 10.75 13.08
CA ARG A 26 3.02 12.10 13.12
C ARG A 26 3.63 13.04 12.08
N GLU A 27 4.94 12.96 11.89
CA GLU A 27 5.64 13.78 10.93
C GLU A 27 5.42 13.32 9.50
N VAL A 28 5.41 11.99 9.27
CA VAL A 28 5.01 11.42 7.98
C VAL A 28 3.60 11.87 7.58
N ALA A 29 2.66 11.85 8.53
CA ALA A 29 1.28 12.30 8.32
C ALA A 29 1.20 13.80 7.95
N ARG A 30 1.96 14.65 8.65
CA ARG A 30 2.06 16.08 8.34
C ARG A 30 2.61 16.33 6.94
N ARG A 31 3.73 15.69 6.58
CA ARG A 31 4.37 15.85 5.26
C ARG A 31 3.49 15.38 4.10
N LEU A 32 2.65 14.36 4.32
CA LEU A 32 1.75 13.82 3.30
C LEU A 32 0.33 14.43 3.36
N HIS A 33 0.08 15.39 4.26
CA HIS A 33 -1.22 16.02 4.47
C HIS A 33 -2.36 15.01 4.64
N VAL A 34 -2.14 13.99 5.46
CA VAL A 34 -3.14 12.97 5.82
C VAL A 34 -3.27 12.84 7.32
N SER A 35 -4.38 12.28 7.78
CA SER A 35 -4.55 11.95 9.20
C SER A 35 -3.49 10.95 9.67
N ILE A 36 -3.06 11.07 10.93
CA ILE A 36 -2.15 10.12 11.56
C ILE A 36 -2.70 8.67 11.49
N SER A 37 -4.01 8.49 11.61
CA SER A 37 -4.66 7.18 11.55
C SER A 37 -4.46 6.48 10.20
N VAL A 38 -4.35 7.22 9.10
CA VAL A 38 -4.04 6.66 7.78
C VAL A 38 -2.62 6.08 7.77
N ILE A 39 -1.65 6.82 8.32
CA ILE A 39 -0.27 6.35 8.43
C ILE A 39 -0.17 5.16 9.37
N VAL A 40 -0.83 5.20 10.53
CA VAL A 40 -0.83 4.08 11.50
C VAL A 40 -1.35 2.80 10.84
N ARG A 41 -2.50 2.86 10.15
CA ARG A 41 -3.06 1.70 9.45
C ARG A 41 -2.15 1.19 8.33
N LEU A 42 -1.52 2.10 7.59
CA LEU A 42 -0.58 1.75 6.52
C LEU A 42 0.63 1.00 7.09
N ILE A 43 1.25 1.54 8.14
CA ILE A 43 2.42 0.93 8.79
C ILE A 43 2.05 -0.40 9.43
N GLN A 44 0.91 -0.50 10.13
CA GLN A 44 0.45 -1.77 10.70
C GLN A 44 0.27 -2.87 9.63
N ARG A 45 -0.31 -2.51 8.48
CA ARG A 45 -0.42 -3.45 7.35
C ARG A 45 0.97 -3.84 6.84
N PHE A 46 1.86 -2.87 6.66
CA PHE A 46 3.21 -3.12 6.18
C PHE A 46 3.99 -4.03 7.13
N THR A 47 3.93 -3.80 8.44
CA THR A 47 4.60 -4.65 9.44
C THR A 47 4.00 -6.06 9.48
N ALA A 48 2.70 -6.22 9.23
CA ALA A 48 2.05 -7.52 9.23
C ALA A 48 2.27 -8.34 7.95
N THR A 49 2.45 -7.68 6.80
CA THR A 49 2.43 -8.35 5.48
C THR A 49 3.68 -8.14 4.64
N GLY A 50 4.57 -7.23 5.03
CA GLY A 50 5.64 -6.70 4.18
C GLY A 50 5.14 -5.87 2.99
N ARG A 51 3.83 -5.65 2.85
CA ARG A 51 3.22 -5.00 1.68
C ARG A 51 2.60 -3.65 2.03
N PHE A 52 2.89 -2.65 1.22
CA PHE A 52 2.27 -1.31 1.29
C PHE A 52 1.28 -1.04 0.16
N ARG A 53 1.28 -1.89 -0.88
CA ARG A 53 0.29 -1.90 -1.95
C ARG A 53 -1.01 -2.55 -1.45
N LYS A 54 -2.15 -2.10 -1.98
CA LYS A 54 -3.42 -2.79 -1.75
C LYS A 54 -3.52 -3.90 -2.77
N ASP A 55 -3.76 -5.14 -2.35
CA ASP A 55 -3.87 -6.33 -3.22
C ASP A 55 -5.01 -6.27 -4.27
N ALA A 56 -5.69 -5.13 -4.44
CA ALA A 56 -6.60 -4.90 -5.57
C ALA A 56 -5.86 -5.03 -6.92
N ASP A 57 -4.55 -4.83 -6.98
CA ASP A 57 -3.71 -5.10 -8.16
C ASP A 57 -3.40 -6.60 -8.38
N LEU A 58 -3.50 -7.44 -7.34
CA LEU A 58 -3.21 -8.89 -7.44
C LEU A 58 -4.44 -9.70 -7.86
N GLY A 59 -5.64 -9.08 -7.84
CA GLY A 59 -6.86 -9.67 -8.40
C GLY A 59 -6.78 -9.88 -9.92
N ASP A 60 -5.97 -9.06 -10.61
CA ASP A 60 -5.75 -9.20 -12.06
C ASP A 60 -4.63 -10.20 -12.41
N GLN A 61 -3.61 -10.31 -11.55
CA GLN A 61 -2.47 -11.18 -11.82
C GLN A 61 -2.80 -12.67 -11.59
N ARG A 62 -3.78 -12.98 -10.72
CA ARG A 62 -4.24 -14.35 -10.48
C ARG A 62 -5.15 -14.89 -11.59
N ARG A 63 -5.75 -14.02 -12.42
CA ARG A 63 -6.43 -14.42 -13.68
C ARG A 63 -5.41 -14.71 -14.79
N GLN A 64 -4.37 -13.90 -14.93
CA GLN A 64 -3.34 -14.12 -15.97
C GLN A 64 -2.50 -15.39 -15.77
N LEU A 65 -2.21 -15.77 -14.51
CA LEU A 65 -1.49 -17.02 -14.23
C LEU A 65 -2.37 -18.26 -14.42
N HIS A 66 -3.69 -18.17 -14.23
CA HIS A 66 -4.60 -19.30 -14.43
C HIS A 66 -4.86 -19.59 -15.92
N VAL A 67 -4.89 -18.55 -16.78
CA VAL A 67 -5.05 -18.72 -18.24
C VAL A 67 -3.81 -19.35 -18.88
N LYS A 68 -2.60 -19.02 -18.41
CA LYS A 68 -1.35 -19.56 -19.00
C LYS A 68 -1.12 -21.06 -18.74
N ILE A 69 -1.65 -21.60 -17.63
CA ILE A 69 -1.49 -23.02 -17.30
C ILE A 69 -2.46 -23.89 -18.11
N VAL A 70 -3.65 -23.38 -18.42
CA VAL A 70 -4.67 -24.14 -19.18
C VAL A 70 -4.35 -24.18 -20.68
N SER A 71 -3.68 -23.15 -21.23
CA SER A 71 -3.40 -23.08 -22.68
C SER A 71 -2.14 -23.83 -23.14
N LEU A 72 -1.42 -24.52 -22.25
CA LEU A 72 -0.20 -25.29 -22.55
C LEU A 72 -0.44 -26.80 -22.57
N ASN A 73 -1.71 -27.23 -22.44
CA ASN A 73 -2.14 -28.62 -22.42
C ASN A 73 -3.24 -28.93 -23.46
N ASP A 74 -3.40 -28.08 -24.48
CA ASP A 74 -4.16 -28.38 -25.71
C ASP A 74 -3.20 -28.33 -26.91
#